data_AF-A0A6H1Z9V5-F1
#
_entry.id   AF-A0A6H1Z9V5-F1
#
_cell.length_a   1.000
_cell.length_b   1.000
_cell.length_c   1.000
_cell.angle_alpha   90.00
_cell.angle_beta   90.00
_cell.angle_gamma   90.00
#
_symmetry.space_group_name_H-M   'P 1'
#
loop_
_entity.id
_entity.type
_entity.pdbx_description
1 polymer ?
#
loop_
_entity_poly.entity_id
_entity_poly.type
_entity_poly.pdbx_seq_one_letter_code
_entity_poly.pdbx_strand_id
1 'polypeptide(L)'
;MRLFGVDMKDAGDPAVNSVVGRLKLSGEISQPQYDAIDRFVRSHEVYMKAINAPDSLKVPGAGGGALTEEDDTKWRLDVERAFKRARDAVREAQNHSNGNFYAAIDYLGFRNEFHPHMIGDLRLVGNVLVRHYGL
;
A
#
# COMPACT_ATOMS: atom_id res chain seq x y z
N MET A 1 1.82 -26.93 12.13
CA MET A 1 1.74 -26.27 10.80
C MET A 1 1.83 -24.77 11.05
N ARG A 2 2.89 -24.08 10.60
CA ARG A 2 3.02 -22.62 10.77
C ARG A 2 2.26 -21.93 9.64
N LEU A 3 1.21 -21.19 9.94
CA LEU A 3 0.52 -20.38 8.93
C LEU A 3 1.50 -19.25 8.52
N PHE A 4 1.97 -19.26 7.27
CA PHE A 4 2.89 -18.27 6.69
C PHE A 4 4.30 -18.16 7.33
N GLY A 5 4.77 -19.16 8.09
CA GLY A 5 6.14 -19.14 8.62
C GLY A 5 6.41 -18.12 9.73
N VAL A 6 5.37 -17.44 10.24
CA VAL A 6 5.46 -16.47 11.33
C VAL A 6 5.72 -17.18 12.66
N ASP A 7 6.62 -16.64 13.49
CA ASP A 7 6.91 -17.16 14.83
C ASP A 7 5.75 -16.84 15.79
N MET A 8 5.50 -17.71 16.76
CA MET A 8 4.40 -17.58 17.72
C MET A 8 4.47 -16.27 18.52
N LYS A 9 5.68 -15.73 18.72
CA LYS A 9 5.92 -14.43 19.38
C LYS A 9 5.43 -13.23 18.56
N ASP A 10 5.34 -13.37 17.24
CA ASP A 10 4.95 -12.29 16.32
C ASP A 10 3.45 -12.36 15.99
N ALA A 11 2.73 -13.39 16.45
CA ALA A 11 1.30 -13.59 16.19
C ALA A 11 0.40 -12.45 16.72
N GLY A 12 0.90 -11.66 17.68
CA GLY A 12 0.22 -10.47 18.20
C GLY A 12 0.50 -9.19 17.42
N ASP A 13 1.41 -9.20 16.44
CA ASP A 13 1.73 -8.02 15.62
C ASP A 13 0.58 -7.75 14.64
N PRO A 14 -0.01 -6.53 14.62
CA PRO A 14 -1.03 -6.15 13.65
C PRO A 14 -0.61 -6.41 12.19
N ALA A 15 0.69 -6.39 11.88
CA ALA A 15 1.24 -6.69 10.57
C ALA A 15 0.97 -8.12 10.10
N VAL A 16 0.70 -9.08 11.00
CA VAL A 16 0.32 -10.45 10.64
C VAL A 16 -0.99 -10.49 9.86
N ASN A 17 -1.86 -9.49 10.05
CA ASN A 17 -3.16 -9.44 9.38
C ASN A 17 -3.03 -9.10 7.89
N SER A 18 -1.90 -8.55 7.42
CA SER A 18 -1.67 -8.26 6.01
C SER A 18 -0.64 -9.20 5.36
N VAL A 19 -0.81 -9.51 4.09
CA VAL A 19 0.13 -10.30 3.28
C VAL A 19 1.50 -9.61 3.28
N VAL A 20 1.53 -8.30 3.05
CA VAL A 20 2.78 -7.51 3.04
C VAL A 20 3.47 -7.57 4.40
N GLY A 21 2.74 -7.49 5.51
CA GLY A 21 3.30 -7.60 6.85
C GLY A 21 3.82 -9.01 7.16
N ARG A 22 3.11 -10.06 6.73
CA ARG A 22 3.62 -11.44 6.80
C ARG A 22 4.90 -11.63 5.98
N LEU A 23 4.98 -11.04 4.79
CA LEU A 23 6.20 -11.05 3.96
C LEU A 23 7.37 -10.37 4.69
N LYS A 24 7.13 -9.24 5.36
CA LYS A 24 8.15 -8.57 6.18
C LYS A 24 8.62 -9.44 7.34
N LEU A 25 7.69 -10.06 8.08
CA LEU A 25 8.02 -10.92 9.22
C LEU A 25 8.80 -12.18 8.80
N SER A 26 8.47 -12.73 7.63
CA SER A 26 9.21 -13.86 7.05
C SER A 26 10.58 -13.48 6.45
N GLY A 27 10.91 -12.19 6.36
CA GLY A 27 12.14 -11.68 5.74
C GLY A 27 12.13 -11.64 4.21
N GLU A 28 10.98 -11.91 3.58
CA GLU A 28 10.83 -11.86 2.13
C GLU A 28 10.91 -10.42 1.60
N ILE A 29 10.52 -9.41 2.37
CA ILE A 29 10.71 -7.99 2.03
C ILE A 29 11.41 -7.25 3.17
N SER A 30 12.15 -6.19 2.83
CA SER A 30 12.84 -5.37 3.83
C SER A 30 11.88 -4.42 4.56
N GLN A 31 12.31 -3.90 5.72
CA GLN A 31 11.53 -2.90 6.47
C GLN A 31 11.20 -1.65 5.62
N PRO A 32 12.16 -1.02 4.88
CA PRO A 32 11.82 0.11 4.02
C PRO A 32 10.82 -0.23 2.91
N GLN A 33 10.92 -1.43 2.31
CA GLN A 33 9.96 -1.88 1.31
C GLN A 33 8.55 -2.02 1.91
N TYR A 34 8.46 -2.63 3.11
CA TYR A 34 7.20 -2.73 3.85
C TYR A 34 6.62 -1.34 4.13
N ASP A 35 7.39 -0.42 4.70
CA ASP A 35 6.92 0.93 5.05
C ASP A 35 6.45 1.71 3.81
N ALA A 36 7.18 1.57 2.70
CA ALA A 36 6.84 2.22 1.44
C ALA A 36 5.53 1.64 0.83
N ILE A 37 5.37 0.31 0.85
CA ILE A 37 4.18 -0.36 0.33
C ILE A 37 2.97 -0.06 1.22
N ASP A 38 3.10 -0.14 2.55
CA ASP A 38 2.02 0.17 3.50
C ASP A 38 1.58 1.63 3.35
N ARG A 39 2.53 2.57 3.22
CA ARG A 39 2.24 3.98 2.93
C ARG A 39 1.47 4.16 1.62
N PHE A 40 1.83 3.43 0.57
CA PHE A 40 1.12 3.49 -0.71
C PHE A 40 -0.30 2.92 -0.60
N VAL A 41 -0.47 1.79 0.10
CA VAL A 41 -1.79 1.18 0.36
C VAL A 41 -2.70 2.12 1.13
N ARG A 42 -2.21 2.73 2.21
CA ARG A 42 -2.98 3.73 2.96
C ARG A 42 -3.30 4.98 2.13
N SER A 43 -2.35 5.44 1.31
CA SER A 43 -2.56 6.60 0.44
C SER A 43 -3.66 6.34 -0.60
N HIS A 44 -3.77 5.11 -1.09
CA HIS A 44 -4.85 4.69 -1.97
C HIS A 44 -6.21 4.73 -1.25
N GLU A 45 -6.30 4.26 0.00
CA GLU A 45 -7.54 4.34 0.79
C GLU A 45 -7.99 5.78 1.02
N VAL A 46 -7.04 6.66 1.37
CA VAL A 46 -7.30 8.10 1.56
C VAL A 46 -7.73 8.75 0.24
N TYR A 47 -7.10 8.38 -0.87
CA TYR A 47 -7.52 8.82 -2.20
C TYR A 47 -8.94 8.38 -2.56
N MET A 48 -9.29 7.12 -2.29
CA MET A 48 -10.65 6.61 -2.52
C MET A 48 -11.70 7.38 -1.72
N LYS A 49 -11.37 7.81 -0.49
CA LYS A 49 -12.21 8.72 0.30
C LYS A 49 -12.31 10.11 -0.31
N ALA A 50 -11.18 10.68 -0.74
CA ALA A 50 -11.16 12.02 -1.36
C ALA A 50 -12.03 12.11 -2.62
N ILE A 51 -12.11 11.04 -3.41
CA ILE A 51 -12.95 10.99 -4.62
C ILE A 51 -14.39 10.50 -4.36
N ASN A 52 -14.78 10.28 -3.10
CA ASN A 52 -16.08 9.73 -2.71
C ASN A 52 -16.42 8.42 -3.45
N ALA A 53 -15.45 7.50 -3.60
CA ALA A 53 -15.70 6.23 -4.27
C ALA A 53 -16.78 5.41 -3.52
N PRO A 54 -17.65 4.64 -4.22
CA PRO A 54 -18.75 3.87 -3.60
C PRO A 54 -18.32 2.92 -2.48
N ASP A 55 -17.07 2.42 -2.53
CA ASP A 55 -16.47 1.49 -1.54
C ASP A 55 -15.44 2.15 -0.59
N SER A 56 -15.41 3.49 -0.52
CA SER A 56 -14.40 4.24 0.25
C SER A 56 -14.51 4.12 1.78
N LEU A 57 -15.57 3.50 2.30
CA LEU A 57 -15.90 3.41 3.73
C LEU A 57 -15.26 2.24 4.49
N LYS A 58 -14.26 1.55 3.93
CA LYS A 58 -13.61 0.39 4.60
C LYS A 58 -12.87 0.73 5.90
N VAL A 59 -12.53 2.00 6.15
CA VAL A 59 -11.87 2.44 7.40
C VAL A 59 -12.76 3.43 8.14
N PRO A 60 -13.39 3.02 9.27
CA PRO A 60 -14.09 3.95 10.15
C PRO A 60 -13.02 4.78 10.91
N GLY A 61 -13.12 6.12 10.88
CA GLY A 61 -12.30 6.96 11.76
C GLY A 61 -11.61 8.18 11.16
N ALA A 62 -11.83 8.53 9.91
CA ALA A 62 -11.38 9.83 9.37
C ALA A 62 -12.55 10.79 9.15
N GLY A 63 -13.47 10.87 10.12
CA GLY A 63 -14.40 11.97 10.22
C GLY A 63 -13.64 13.17 10.78
N GLY A 64 -12.93 13.89 9.91
CA GLY A 64 -12.34 15.17 10.27
C GLY A 64 -13.45 16.09 10.76
N GLY A 65 -13.22 16.77 11.89
CA GLY A 65 -14.11 17.83 12.36
C GLY A 65 -14.39 18.84 11.26
N ALA A 66 -15.52 19.56 11.37
CA ALA A 66 -16.05 20.45 10.35
C ALA A 66 -14.95 21.27 9.65
N LEU A 67 -14.49 20.79 8.49
CA LEU A 67 -13.61 21.52 7.59
C LEU A 67 -14.46 22.55 6.87
N THR A 68 -13.89 23.71 6.62
CA THR A 68 -14.48 24.63 5.65
C THR A 68 -14.47 23.97 4.27
N GLU A 69 -15.38 24.36 3.38
CA GLU A 69 -15.45 23.82 2.01
C GLU A 69 -14.13 24.04 1.25
N GLU A 70 -13.43 25.15 1.53
CA GLU A 70 -12.13 25.46 0.96
C GLU A 70 -11.03 24.51 1.45
N ASP A 71 -10.99 24.24 2.76
CA ASP A 71 -10.00 23.32 3.35
C ASP A 71 -10.21 21.87 2.89
N ASP A 72 -11.47 21.43 2.77
CA ASP A 72 -11.81 20.10 2.25
C ASP A 72 -11.39 19.97 0.78
N THR A 73 -11.69 20.96 -0.05
CA THR A 73 -11.31 20.97 -1.47
C THR A 73 -9.79 20.92 -1.63
N LYS A 74 -9.06 21.73 -0.86
CA LYS A 74 -7.60 21.75 -0.88
C LYS A 74 -7.03 20.39 -0.46
N TRP A 75 -7.54 19.82 0.61
CA TRP A 75 -7.12 18.50 1.08
C TRP A 75 -7.33 17.41 0.02
N ARG A 76 -8.50 17.36 -0.64
CA ARG A 76 -8.78 16.41 -1.72
C ARG A 76 -7.79 16.52 -2.87
N LEU A 77 -7.50 17.75 -3.31
CA LEU A 77 -6.54 18.01 -4.39
C LEU A 77 -5.11 17.59 -4.02
N ASP A 78 -4.70 17.82 -2.78
CA ASP A 78 -3.38 17.44 -2.30
C ASP A 78 -3.24 15.91 -2.21
N VAL A 79 -4.27 15.22 -1.69
CA VAL A 79 -4.33 13.74 -1.66
C VAL A 79 -4.27 13.15 -3.06
N GLU A 80 -5.09 13.65 -3.99
CA GLU A 80 -5.10 13.20 -5.38
C GLU A 80 -3.73 13.37 -6.02
N ARG A 81 -3.11 14.55 -5.85
CA ARG A 81 -1.79 14.84 -6.42
C ARG A 81 -0.72 13.93 -5.85
N ALA A 82 -0.71 13.72 -4.53
CA ALA A 82 0.26 12.85 -3.87
C ALA A 82 0.13 11.40 -4.34
N PHE A 83 -1.08 10.85 -4.35
CA PHE A 83 -1.32 9.48 -4.78
C PHE A 83 -0.99 9.28 -6.27
N LYS A 84 -1.39 10.24 -7.11
CA LYS A 84 -1.09 10.20 -8.56
C LYS A 84 0.42 10.17 -8.81
N ARG A 85 1.22 10.99 -8.11
CA ARG A 85 2.68 10.99 -8.24
C ARG A 85 3.30 9.64 -7.89
N ALA A 86 2.87 9.03 -6.78
CA ALA A 86 3.36 7.71 -6.39
C ALA A 86 2.95 6.63 -7.40
N ARG A 87 1.71 6.67 -7.89
CA ARG A 87 1.22 5.75 -8.92
C ARG A 87 1.96 5.92 -10.24
N ASP A 88 2.25 7.15 -10.64
CA ASP A 88 3.00 7.43 -11.87
C ASP A 88 4.45 6.94 -11.76
N ALA A 89 5.09 6.99 -10.59
CA ALA A 89 6.40 6.37 -10.37
C ALA A 89 6.36 4.84 -10.57
N VAL A 90 5.33 4.17 -10.06
CA VAL A 90 5.12 2.73 -10.29
C VAL A 90 4.82 2.44 -11.77
N ARG A 91 4.04 3.29 -12.44
CA ARG A 91 3.77 3.18 -13.88
C ARG A 91 5.04 3.24 -14.71
N GLU A 92 5.90 4.20 -14.41
CA GLU A 92 7.14 4.37 -15.16
C GLU A 92 8.04 3.15 -15.00
N ALA A 93 8.16 2.64 -13.77
CA ALA A 93 8.93 1.44 -13.51
C ALA A 93 8.34 0.19 -14.19
N GLN A 94 7.01 0.09 -14.30
CA GLN A 94 6.32 -1.01 -14.99
C GLN A 94 6.70 -1.07 -16.48
N ASN A 95 6.92 0.07 -17.14
CA ASN A 95 7.31 0.10 -18.55
C ASN A 95 8.67 -0.55 -18.83
N HIS A 96 9.50 -0.69 -17.78
CA HIS A 96 10.83 -1.29 -17.85
C HIS A 96 10.89 -2.70 -17.23
N SER A 97 9.73 -3.30 -16.94
CA SER A 97 9.63 -4.61 -16.30
C SER A 97 8.76 -5.56 -17.12
N ASN A 98 9.13 -6.84 -17.15
CA ASN A 98 8.33 -7.91 -17.76
C ASN A 98 7.25 -8.45 -16.82
N GLY A 99 7.31 -8.11 -15.53
CA GLY A 99 6.33 -8.51 -14.51
C GLY A 99 5.08 -7.64 -14.51
N ASN A 100 4.17 -7.85 -13.56
CA ASN A 100 2.97 -7.00 -13.40
C ASN A 100 2.89 -6.40 -11.99
N PHE A 101 3.44 -5.21 -11.86
CA PHE A 101 3.50 -4.43 -10.63
C PHE A 101 2.11 -4.04 -10.14
N TYR A 102 1.20 -3.73 -11.06
CA TYR A 102 -0.17 -3.38 -10.71
C TYR A 102 -0.93 -4.58 -10.14
N ALA A 103 -0.78 -5.75 -10.74
CA ALA A 103 -1.37 -6.98 -10.22
C ALA A 103 -0.77 -7.34 -8.85
N ALA A 104 0.56 -7.24 -8.71
CA ALA A 104 1.23 -7.54 -7.46
C ALA A 104 0.74 -6.64 -6.31
N ILE A 105 0.64 -5.33 -6.52
CA ILE A 105 0.18 -4.41 -5.46
C ILE A 105 -1.33 -4.50 -5.21
N ASP A 106 -2.13 -4.80 -6.24
CA ASP A 106 -3.57 -4.99 -6.09
C ASP A 106 -3.87 -6.24 -5.25
N TYR A 107 -3.37 -7.40 -5.67
CA TYR A 107 -3.64 -8.65 -4.96
C TYR A 107 -2.97 -8.71 -3.58
N LEU A 108 -1.66 -8.47 -3.50
CA LEU A 108 -0.91 -8.63 -2.25
C LEU A 108 -1.12 -7.44 -1.30
N GLY A 109 -1.30 -6.23 -1.83
CA GLY A 109 -1.45 -4.99 -1.05
C GLY A 109 -2.92 -4.68 -0.73
N PHE A 110 -3.70 -4.32 -1.75
CA PHE A 110 -5.07 -3.83 -1.55
C PHE A 110 -6.06 -4.93 -1.15
N ARG A 111 -5.98 -6.11 -1.77
CA ARG A 111 -6.93 -7.22 -1.56
C ARG A 111 -6.48 -8.20 -0.48
N ASN A 112 -5.23 -8.10 -0.04
CA ASN A 112 -4.66 -8.97 0.99
C ASN A 112 -4.71 -10.47 0.62
N GLU A 113 -4.63 -10.79 -0.67
CA GLU A 113 -4.63 -12.14 -1.22
C GLU A 113 -3.20 -12.62 -1.46
N PHE A 114 -2.88 -13.83 -1.02
CA PHE A 114 -1.52 -14.34 -1.13
C PHE A 114 -1.27 -15.04 -2.48
N HIS A 115 -0.41 -14.46 -3.30
CA HIS A 115 0.01 -14.99 -4.60
C HIS A 115 1.54 -15.11 -4.65
N PRO A 116 2.11 -16.31 -4.36
CA PRO A 116 3.56 -16.48 -4.20
C PRO A 116 4.40 -16.04 -5.40
N HIS A 117 3.87 -16.25 -6.61
CA HIS A 117 4.55 -15.92 -7.87
C HIS A 117 4.67 -14.40 -8.10
N MET A 118 3.94 -13.58 -7.35
CA MET A 118 3.97 -12.11 -7.46
C MET A 118 4.89 -11.45 -6.42
N ILE A 119 5.53 -12.21 -5.52
CA ILE A 119 6.41 -11.65 -4.47
C ILE A 119 7.61 -10.93 -5.10
N GLY A 120 8.17 -11.47 -6.19
CA GLY A 120 9.27 -10.83 -6.92
C GLY A 120 8.89 -9.45 -7.46
N ASP A 121 7.72 -9.35 -8.08
CA ASP A 121 7.18 -8.09 -8.58
C ASP A 121 6.90 -7.11 -7.44
N LEU A 122 6.36 -7.58 -6.32
CA LEU A 122 6.10 -6.74 -5.14
C LEU A 122 7.39 -6.12 -4.58
N ARG A 123 8.51 -6.85 -4.55
CA ARG A 123 9.82 -6.32 -4.14
C ARG A 123 10.28 -5.18 -5.04
N LEU A 124 10.10 -5.33 -6.35
CA LEU A 124 10.46 -4.31 -7.32
C LEU A 124 9.60 -3.05 -7.13
N VAL A 125 8.30 -3.22 -6.91
CA VAL A 125 7.41 -2.11 -6.55
C VAL A 125 7.86 -1.45 -5.25
N GLY A 126 8.20 -2.23 -4.23
CA GLY A 126 8.76 -1.73 -2.98
C GLY A 126 9.99 -0.86 -3.20
N ASN A 127 10.94 -1.29 -4.03
CA ASN A 127 12.14 -0.50 -4.36
C ASN A 127 11.81 0.83 -5.03
N VAL A 128 10.81 0.84 -5.93
CA VAL A 128 10.36 2.06 -6.61
C VAL A 128 9.73 3.02 -5.60
N LEU A 129 8.87 2.52 -4.72
CA LEU A 129 8.20 3.32 -3.70
C LEU A 129 9.18 3.84 -2.64
N VAL A 130 10.17 3.04 -2.23
CA VAL A 130 11.25 3.47 -1.34
C VAL A 130 11.98 4.68 -1.91
N ARG A 131 12.37 4.61 -3.20
CA ARG A 131 13.00 5.76 -3.89
C ARG A 131 12.06 6.96 -4.01
N HIS A 132 10.78 6.73 -4.28
CA HIS A 132 9.79 7.79 -4.40
C HIS A 132 9.57 8.55 -3.08
N TYR A 133 9.53 7.82 -1.97
CA TYR A 133 9.29 8.39 -0.64
C TYR A 133 10.56 8.82 0.10
N GLY A 134 11.75 8.43 -0.38
CA GLY A 134 13.03 8.72 0.25
C GLY A 134 13.25 7.96 1.57
N LEU A 135 12.85 6.67 1.59
CA LEU A 135 12.98 5.77 2.74
C LEU A 135 14.27 4.93 2.70
#